data_AF-A0A9P8KTL4-F1
#
_entry.id   AF-A0A9P8KTL4-F1
#
_cell.length_a   1.000
_cell.length_b   1.000
_cell.length_c   1.000
_cell.angle_alpha   90.00
_cell.angle_beta   90.00
_cell.angle_gamma   90.00
#
_symmetry.space_group_name_H-M   'P 1'
#
loop_
_entity.id
_entity.type
_entity.pdbx_description
1 polymer ?
#
loop_
_entity_poly.entity_id
_entity_poly.type
_entity_poly.pdbx_seq_one_letter_code
_entity_poly.pdbx_strand_id
1 'polypeptide(L)'
;MVMDKNGHIWIGTLNGLFVTRGSTIVPFTLPIPNDKVISTLYLHNNHLYVGTNEGITRIDINSYAATTLPLKDENGNTIHNYCMVVHVNGDKMLYYTGYNEASYYQYDLKTGKSTFLFNHSDGYRAIKTNTRGDVTKLWAIETTGLLEHDMVDRSVRTRYLFKGYGGQPILSIQEARLDATDTL
;
A
#
# COMPACT_ATOMS: atom_id res chain seq x y z
N MET A 1 -4.31 4.52 -11.03
CA MET A 1 -4.71 5.91 -11.34
C MET A 1 -5.69 6.39 -10.29
N VAL A 2 -5.80 7.70 -10.07
CA VAL A 2 -6.76 8.30 -9.13
C VAL A 2 -7.25 9.65 -9.66
N MET A 3 -8.50 10.01 -9.42
CA MET A 3 -9.04 11.33 -9.80
C MET A 3 -9.07 12.24 -8.57
N ASP A 4 -8.60 13.47 -8.72
CA ASP A 4 -8.67 14.48 -7.67
C ASP A 4 -9.98 15.29 -7.71
N LYS A 5 -10.21 16.10 -6.68
CA LYS A 5 -11.42 16.94 -6.55
C LYS A 5 -11.55 18.02 -7.64
N ASN A 6 -10.46 18.35 -8.33
CA ASN A 6 -10.43 19.34 -9.41
C ASN A 6 -10.71 18.70 -10.77
N GLY A 7 -10.97 17.38 -10.80
CA GLY A 7 -11.22 16.62 -12.02
C GLY A 7 -9.93 16.19 -12.74
N HIS A 8 -8.75 16.39 -12.15
CA HIS A 8 -7.53 15.87 -12.75
C HIS A 8 -7.35 14.39 -12.42
N ILE A 9 -6.95 13.62 -13.43
CA ILE A 9 -6.61 12.21 -13.30
C ILE A 9 -5.10 12.10 -13.18
N TRP A 10 -4.67 11.51 -12.07
CA TRP A 10 -3.29 11.18 -11.77
C TRP A 10 -3.01 9.73 -12.16
N ILE A 11 -1.94 9.54 -12.93
CA ILE A 11 -1.60 8.28 -13.58
C ILE A 11 -0.16 7.93 -13.20
N GLY A 12 -0.02 6.89 -12.39
CA GLY A 12 1.27 6.32 -12.04
C GLY A 12 1.63 5.23 -13.05
N THR A 13 2.86 5.24 -13.53
CA THR A 13 3.37 4.28 -14.51
C THR A 13 4.75 3.78 -14.08
N LEU A 14 5.29 2.81 -14.83
CA LEU A 14 6.68 2.38 -14.67
C LEU A 14 7.68 3.49 -15.10
N ASN A 15 7.23 4.52 -15.81
CA ASN A 15 8.08 5.59 -16.35
C ASN A 15 7.82 6.96 -15.71
N GLY A 16 7.10 7.01 -14.58
CA GLY A 16 6.80 8.26 -13.88
C GLY A 16 5.34 8.51 -13.61
N LEU A 17 5.12 9.66 -12.99
CA LEU A 17 3.81 10.21 -12.68
C LEU A 17 3.36 11.16 -13.78
N PHE A 18 2.09 11.06 -14.16
CA PHE A 18 1.43 11.93 -15.12
C PHE A 18 0.13 12.46 -14.56
N VAL A 19 -0.32 13.62 -15.05
CA VAL A 19 -1.59 14.25 -14.66
C VAL A 19 -2.30 14.81 -15.88
N THR A 20 -3.62 14.73 -15.92
CA THR A 20 -4.41 15.36 -16.99
C THR A 20 -4.51 16.87 -16.78
N ARG A 21 -4.30 17.65 -17.83
CA ARG A 21 -4.57 19.09 -17.89
C ARG A 21 -5.48 19.36 -19.08
N GLY A 22 -6.77 19.58 -18.79
CA GLY A 22 -7.81 19.60 -19.83
C GLY A 22 -7.85 18.26 -20.57
N SER A 23 -7.65 18.29 -21.89
CA SER A 23 -7.65 17.11 -22.76
C SER A 23 -6.26 16.45 -22.94
N THR A 24 -5.23 16.94 -22.26
CA THR A 24 -3.85 16.45 -22.43
C THR A 24 -3.34 15.75 -21.19
N ILE A 25 -2.40 14.82 -21.35
CA ILE A 25 -1.67 14.16 -20.26
C ILE A 25 -0.25 14.71 -20.24
N VAL A 26 0.17 15.26 -19.11
CA VAL A 26 1.50 15.85 -18.95
C VAL A 26 2.29 15.14 -17.84
N PRO A 27 3.63 15.03 -17.95
CA PRO A 27 4.45 14.48 -16.89
C PRO A 27 4.43 15.39 -15.65
N PHE A 28 4.49 14.78 -14.47
CA PHE A 28 4.69 15.44 -13.19
C PHE A 28 6.05 15.04 -12.61
N THR A 29 6.92 16.02 -12.39
CA THR A 29 8.27 15.76 -11.86
C THR A 29 8.22 15.54 -10.36
N LEU A 30 8.59 14.33 -9.93
CA LEU A 30 8.77 14.01 -8.52
C LEU A 30 10.16 14.48 -8.03
N PRO A 31 10.31 14.86 -6.75
CA PRO A 31 11.60 15.23 -6.15
C PRO A 31 12.43 13.99 -5.79
N ILE A 32 12.54 13.05 -6.72
CA ILE A 32 13.33 11.81 -6.62
C ILE A 32 14.23 11.68 -7.85
N PRO A 33 15.54 11.44 -7.68
CA PRO A 33 16.50 11.57 -8.77
C PRO A 33 16.53 10.39 -9.76
N ASN A 34 16.35 9.14 -9.31
CA ASN A 34 16.71 7.98 -10.16
C ASN A 34 15.52 7.12 -10.58
N ASP A 35 14.67 6.71 -9.63
CA ASP A 35 13.57 5.78 -9.88
C ASP A 35 12.23 6.52 -9.97
N LYS A 36 11.59 6.38 -11.13
CA LYS A 36 10.30 7.00 -11.44
C LYS A 36 9.15 5.99 -11.44
N VAL A 37 9.41 4.72 -11.12
CA VAL A 37 8.37 3.69 -11.05
C VAL A 37 7.40 4.06 -9.94
N ILE A 38 6.13 4.18 -10.31
CA ILE A 38 5.05 4.46 -9.37
C ILE A 38 4.42 3.15 -8.94
N SER A 39 4.59 2.79 -7.68
CA SER A 39 4.04 1.57 -7.08
C SER A 39 2.60 1.78 -6.58
N THR A 40 2.26 2.99 -6.13
CA THR A 40 0.90 3.33 -5.69
C THR A 40 0.56 4.80 -5.85
N LEU A 41 -0.74 5.08 -5.93
CA LEU A 41 -1.32 6.40 -5.83
C LEU A 41 -2.46 6.36 -4.82
N TYR A 42 -2.36 7.15 -3.76
CA TYR A 42 -3.38 7.23 -2.71
C TYR A 42 -3.76 8.69 -2.45
N LEU A 43 -5.03 9.04 -2.68
CA LEU A 43 -5.51 10.41 -2.49
C LEU A 43 -6.27 10.52 -1.16
N HIS A 44 -5.88 11.48 -0.32
CA HIS A 44 -6.55 11.78 0.94
C HIS A 44 -6.39 13.25 1.32
N ASN A 45 -7.50 13.92 1.67
CA ASN A 45 -7.51 15.31 2.15
C ASN A 45 -6.62 16.27 1.34
N ASN A 46 -6.81 16.33 0.02
CA ASN A 46 -6.03 17.14 -0.93
C ASN A 46 -4.54 16.78 -1.05
N HIS A 47 -4.11 15.66 -0.47
CA HIS A 47 -2.76 15.17 -0.60
C HIS A 47 -2.78 13.88 -1.41
N LEU A 48 -1.99 13.86 -2.48
CA LEU A 48 -1.68 12.65 -3.21
C LEU A 48 -0.39 12.07 -2.64
N TYR A 49 -0.48 10.85 -2.11
CA TYR A 49 0.67 10.07 -1.68
C TYR A 49 1.07 9.13 -2.81
N VAL A 50 2.32 9.24 -3.22
CA VAL A 50 2.91 8.54 -4.35
C VAL A 50 3.98 7.62 -3.82
N GLY A 51 3.72 6.32 -3.86
CA GLY A 51 4.74 5.32 -3.53
C GLY A 51 5.65 5.07 -4.72
N THR A 52 6.94 4.92 -4.44
CA THR A 52 7.99 4.62 -5.40
C THR A 52 9.01 3.66 -4.79
N ASN A 53 10.01 3.25 -5.57
CA ASN A 53 11.12 2.47 -5.01
C ASN A 53 12.04 3.29 -4.10
N GLU A 54 12.00 4.61 -4.19
CA GLU A 54 12.83 5.51 -3.37
C GLU A 54 12.11 6.08 -2.15
N GLY A 55 10.84 5.69 -1.92
CA GLY A 55 10.08 6.15 -0.76
C GLY A 55 8.65 6.55 -1.12
N ILE A 56 8.09 7.45 -0.31
CA ILE A 56 6.76 8.00 -0.52
C ILE A 56 6.86 9.50 -0.66
N THR A 57 6.39 10.05 -1.79
CA THR A 57 6.25 11.50 -2.00
C THR A 57 4.82 11.92 -1.71
N ARG A 58 4.65 12.95 -0.89
CA ARG A 58 3.38 13.65 -0.70
C ARG A 58 3.32 14.86 -1.63
N ILE A 59 2.22 14.99 -2.37
CA ILE A 59 1.94 16.12 -3.27
C ILE A 59 0.68 16.82 -2.77
N ASP A 60 0.74 18.12 -2.53
CA ASP A 60 -0.47 18.94 -2.37
C ASP A 60 -1.07 19.22 -3.75
N ILE A 61 -2.31 18.78 -3.99
CA ILE A 61 -2.92 18.84 -5.34
C ILE A 61 -3.34 20.25 -5.77
N ASN A 62 -3.35 21.23 -4.85
CA ASN A 62 -3.74 22.60 -5.17
C ASN A 62 -2.52 23.43 -5.57
N SER A 63 -1.43 23.29 -4.82
CA SER A 63 -0.17 24.02 -5.02
C SER A 63 0.84 23.26 -5.89
N TYR A 64 0.62 21.96 -6.10
CA TYR A 64 1.56 21.03 -6.73
C TYR A 64 2.91 20.92 -6.00
N ALA A 65 2.98 21.37 -4.75
CA ALA A 65 4.17 21.20 -3.92
C ALA A 65 4.37 19.71 -3.60
N ALA A 66 5.54 19.19 -3.94
CA ALA A 66 5.91 17.80 -3.72
C ALA A 66 7.03 17.67 -2.69
N THR A 67 6.90 16.73 -1.76
CA THR A 67 7.89 16.49 -0.71
C THR A 67 8.01 15.00 -0.44
N THR A 68 9.23 14.46 -0.51
CA THR A 68 9.51 13.09 -0.09
C THR A 68 9.44 12.99 1.43
N LEU A 69 8.65 12.06 1.93
CA LEU A 69 8.48 11.83 3.36
C LEU A 69 9.73 11.15 3.92
N PRO A 70 10.27 11.59 5.07
CA PRO A 70 11.36 10.90 5.73
C PRO A 70 10.82 9.62 6.36
N LEU A 71 10.89 8.51 5.64
CA LEU A 71 10.51 7.20 6.17
C LEU A 71 11.70 6.65 6.96
N LYS A 72 11.68 6.80 8.28
CA LYS A 72 12.74 6.27 9.16
C LYS A 72 12.20 5.20 10.09
N ASP A 73 12.99 4.15 10.31
CA ASP A 73 12.73 3.15 11.35
C ASP A 73 13.04 3.71 12.75
N GLU A 74 12.82 2.89 13.78
CA GLU A 74 13.05 3.25 15.18
C GLU A 74 14.53 3.55 15.50
N ASN A 75 15.46 3.02 14.70
CA ASN A 75 16.89 3.23 14.81
C ASN A 75 17.38 4.44 13.98
N GLY A 76 16.49 5.09 13.23
CA GLY A 76 16.81 6.22 12.37
C GLY A 76 17.31 5.86 10.97
N ASN A 77 17.30 4.58 10.60
CA ASN A 77 17.65 4.14 9.25
C ASN A 77 16.55 4.51 8.27
N THR A 78 16.94 4.91 7.06
CA THR A 78 15.98 5.22 6.00
C THR A 78 15.33 3.94 5.47
N ILE A 79 14.01 3.87 5.60
CA ILE A 79 13.17 2.87 4.96
C ILE A 79 12.93 3.33 3.52
N HIS A 80 13.34 2.49 2.58
CA HIS A 80 13.15 2.68 1.14
C HIS A 80 12.96 1.31 0.50
N ASN A 81 12.88 1.25 -0.83
CA ASN A 81 12.61 0.06 -1.64
C ASN A 81 11.14 -0.35 -1.69
N TYR A 82 10.55 -0.28 -2.88
CA TYR A 82 9.18 -0.67 -3.20
C TYR A 82 8.13 -0.21 -2.16
N CYS A 83 8.06 1.09 -1.89
CA CYS A 83 7.16 1.63 -0.88
C CYS A 83 5.73 1.72 -1.43
N MET A 84 4.76 1.15 -0.71
CA MET A 84 3.35 1.17 -1.09
C MET A 84 2.47 1.67 0.05
N VAL A 85 1.84 2.81 -0.18
CA VAL A 85 0.76 3.38 0.66
C VAL A 85 -0.47 2.48 0.57
N VAL A 86 -0.94 2.03 1.73
CA VAL A 86 -2.15 1.21 1.88
C VAL A 86 -3.34 2.08 2.25
N HIS A 87 -3.17 2.93 3.27
CA HIS A 87 -4.24 3.73 3.83
C HIS A 87 -3.68 4.95 4.54
N VAL A 88 -4.40 6.06 4.47
CA VAL A 88 -4.10 7.28 5.25
C VAL A 88 -5.35 7.69 6.01
N ASN A 89 -5.19 7.92 7.31
CA ASN A 89 -6.23 8.45 8.19
C ASN A 89 -5.64 9.50 9.14
N GLY A 90 -6.02 10.76 8.95
CA GLY A 90 -5.49 11.87 9.75
C GLY A 90 -3.97 11.96 9.66
N ASP A 91 -3.28 11.90 10.81
CA ASP A 91 -1.82 11.96 10.88
C ASP A 91 -1.14 10.59 10.77
N LYS A 92 -1.89 9.52 10.50
CA LYS A 92 -1.36 8.16 10.39
C LYS A 92 -1.45 7.65 8.96
N MET A 93 -0.38 7.04 8.50
CA MET A 93 -0.34 6.34 7.22
C MET A 93 0.13 4.90 7.44
N LEU A 94 -0.66 3.94 6.95
CA LEU A 94 -0.24 2.56 6.81
C LEU A 94 0.42 2.39 5.44
N TYR A 95 1.62 1.86 5.43
CA TYR A 95 2.35 1.55 4.20
C TYR A 95 3.18 0.27 4.38
N TYR A 96 3.66 -0.29 3.28
CA TYR A 96 4.63 -1.37 3.32
C TYR A 96 5.80 -1.14 2.36
N THR A 97 6.88 -1.88 2.57
CA THR A 97 8.05 -1.95 1.70
C THR A 97 8.38 -3.40 1.37
N GLY A 98 9.03 -3.64 0.22
CA GLY A 98 9.40 -4.99 -0.21
C GLY A 98 8.38 -5.65 -1.15
N TYR A 99 8.90 -6.44 -2.09
CA TYR A 99 8.10 -7.06 -3.16
C TYR A 99 7.64 -8.49 -2.84
N ASN A 100 8.58 -9.35 -2.40
CA ASN A 100 8.30 -10.76 -2.05
C ASN A 100 8.10 -10.99 -0.54
N GLU A 101 8.60 -10.07 0.28
CA GLU A 101 8.44 -10.07 1.73
C GLU A 101 8.15 -8.64 2.13
N ALA A 102 6.86 -8.32 2.22
CA ALA A 102 6.38 -6.99 2.53
C ALA A 102 6.47 -6.74 4.04
N SER A 103 7.27 -5.75 4.44
CA SER A 103 7.32 -5.24 5.81
C SER A 103 6.32 -4.09 5.97
N TYR A 104 5.40 -4.20 6.93
CA TYR A 104 4.34 -3.22 7.17
C TYR A 104 4.70 -2.26 8.29
N TYR A 105 4.39 -0.98 8.08
CA TYR A 105 4.70 0.09 9.00
C TYR A 105 3.51 1.05 9.17
N GLN A 106 3.38 1.58 10.38
CA GLN A 106 2.58 2.78 10.62
C GLN A 106 3.50 3.99 10.67
N TYR A 107 3.31 4.92 9.74
CA TYR A 107 3.98 6.21 9.70
C TYR A 107 3.16 7.27 10.43
N ASP A 108 3.82 8.06 11.26
CA ASP A 108 3.27 9.26 11.87
C ASP A 108 3.70 10.51 11.08
N LEU A 109 2.74 11.16 10.43
CA LEU A 109 2.94 12.32 9.55
C LEU A 109 3.43 13.58 10.28
N LYS A 110 3.27 13.65 11.61
CA LYS A 110 3.71 14.79 12.43
C LYS A 110 5.16 14.65 12.86
N THR A 111 5.55 13.46 13.27
CA THR A 111 6.88 13.18 13.83
C THR A 111 7.86 12.67 12.78
N GLY A 112 7.37 12.13 11.67
CA GLY A 112 8.19 11.53 10.63
C GLY A 112 8.78 10.17 11.00
N LYS A 113 8.21 9.47 11.97
CA LYS A 113 8.68 8.14 12.43
C LYS A 113 7.79 7.03 11.89
N SER A 114 8.41 5.91 11.55
CA SER A 114 7.72 4.67 11.19
C SER A 114 7.87 3.65 12.30
N THR A 115 6.75 3.11 12.76
CA THR A 115 6.72 1.97 13.69
C THR A 115 6.46 0.69 12.91
N PHE A 116 7.34 -0.29 13.08
CA PHE A 116 7.17 -1.61 12.50
C PHE A 116 5.94 -2.32 13.08
N LEU A 117 5.19 -3.01 12.21
CA LEU A 117 4.01 -3.77 12.61
C LEU A 117 4.26 -5.28 12.50
N PHE A 118 4.52 -5.77 11.29
CA PHE A 118 4.71 -7.20 10.97
C PHE A 118 5.19 -7.37 9.51
N ASN A 119 5.54 -8.60 9.12
CA ASN A 119 5.90 -8.98 7.74
C ASN A 119 4.85 -9.91 7.13
N HIS A 120 4.73 -9.88 5.81
CA HIS A 120 3.88 -10.79 5.05
C HIS A 120 4.53 -11.17 3.72
N SER A 121 4.30 -12.39 3.23
CA SER A 121 4.86 -12.87 1.95
C SER A 121 4.22 -12.13 0.77
N ASP A 122 2.91 -12.24 0.63
CA ASP A 122 2.14 -11.57 -0.42
C ASP A 122 1.31 -10.43 0.16
N GLY A 123 1.56 -9.19 -0.28
CA GLY A 123 0.89 -8.00 0.25
C GLY A 123 -0.66 -8.07 0.26
N TYR A 124 -1.28 -7.32 1.17
CA TYR A 124 -2.74 -7.36 1.38
C TYR A 124 -3.57 -6.97 0.16
N ARG A 125 -4.75 -7.60 0.06
CA ARG A 125 -5.69 -7.46 -1.07
C ARG A 125 -6.98 -6.72 -0.69
N ALA A 126 -7.33 -6.70 0.60
CA ALA A 126 -8.48 -5.94 1.09
C ALA A 126 -8.24 -5.40 2.50
N ILE A 127 -8.92 -4.29 2.82
CA ILE A 127 -8.83 -3.62 4.11
C ILE A 127 -10.23 -3.33 4.65
N LYS A 128 -10.40 -3.30 5.97
CA LYS A 128 -11.62 -2.83 6.63
C LYS A 128 -11.28 -1.76 7.64
N THR A 129 -12.00 -0.65 7.54
CA THR A 129 -11.89 0.46 8.47
C THR A 129 -13.05 0.49 9.46
N ASN A 130 -12.83 1.09 10.63
CA ASN A 130 -13.90 1.43 11.57
C ASN A 130 -14.56 2.77 11.17
N THR A 131 -15.55 3.22 11.96
CA THR A 131 -16.25 4.50 11.73
C THR A 131 -15.37 5.74 11.89
N ARG A 132 -14.19 5.61 12.51
CA ARG A 132 -13.17 6.66 12.63
C ARG A 132 -12.17 6.66 11.47
N GLY A 133 -12.29 5.71 10.54
CA GLY A 133 -11.38 5.56 9.40
C GLY A 133 -10.10 4.77 9.71
N ASP A 134 -9.93 4.23 10.92
CA ASP A 134 -8.75 3.43 11.26
C ASP A 134 -8.88 2.03 10.68
N VAL A 135 -7.78 1.51 10.13
CA VAL A 135 -7.73 0.12 9.64
C VAL A 135 -7.85 -0.82 10.84
N THR A 136 -8.86 -1.69 10.79
CA THR A 136 -9.12 -2.72 11.81
C THR A 136 -8.76 -4.11 11.34
N LYS A 137 -8.85 -4.36 10.03
CA LYS A 137 -8.51 -5.65 9.44
C LYS A 137 -7.83 -5.48 8.10
N LEU A 138 -6.91 -6.39 7.83
CA LEU A 138 -6.24 -6.56 6.55
C LEU A 138 -6.44 -8.02 6.12
N TRP A 139 -6.80 -8.24 4.85
CA TRP A 139 -6.93 -9.58 4.28
C TRP A 139 -5.91 -9.81 3.19
N ALA A 140 -5.11 -10.85 3.36
CA ALA A 140 -4.11 -11.28 2.40
C ALA A 140 -4.57 -12.59 1.77
N ILE A 141 -4.30 -12.71 0.47
CA ILE A 141 -4.52 -13.94 -0.25
C ILE A 141 -3.15 -14.54 -0.48
N GLU A 142 -2.87 -15.66 0.19
CA GLU A 142 -1.66 -16.46 0.00
C GLU A 142 -1.97 -17.73 -0.80
N THR A 143 -0.93 -18.40 -1.29
CA THR A 143 -1.07 -19.73 -1.94
C THR A 143 -1.77 -20.73 -1.03
N THR A 144 -1.68 -20.58 0.29
CA THR A 144 -2.26 -21.52 1.26
C THR A 144 -3.69 -21.17 1.68
N GLY A 145 -4.14 -19.93 1.47
CA GLY A 145 -5.45 -19.50 1.96
C GLY A 145 -5.69 -18.00 2.02
N LEU A 146 -6.87 -17.64 2.51
CA LEU A 146 -7.21 -16.27 2.89
C LEU A 146 -6.85 -16.05 4.36
N LEU A 147 -5.90 -15.16 4.62
CA LEU A 147 -5.51 -14.75 5.96
C LEU A 147 -6.22 -13.45 6.33
N GLU A 148 -6.78 -13.41 7.54
CA GLU A 148 -7.26 -12.19 8.19
C GLU A 148 -6.25 -11.77 9.25
N HIS A 149 -5.70 -10.57 9.13
CA HIS A 149 -4.93 -9.92 10.18
C HIS A 149 -5.81 -8.88 10.89
N ASP A 150 -6.05 -9.08 12.17
CA ASP A 150 -6.69 -8.08 13.03
C ASP A 150 -5.64 -7.07 13.50
N MET A 151 -5.87 -5.78 13.25
CA MET A 151 -4.91 -4.71 13.53
C MET A 151 -5.01 -4.20 14.97
N VAL A 152 -6.07 -4.57 15.71
CA VAL A 152 -6.29 -4.13 17.09
C VAL A 152 -5.50 -4.99 18.05
N ASP A 153 -5.60 -6.31 17.94
CA ASP A 153 -4.89 -7.27 18.80
C ASP A 153 -3.66 -7.90 18.13
N ARG A 154 -3.42 -7.57 16.86
CA ARG A 154 -2.35 -8.10 16.01
C ARG A 154 -2.42 -9.61 15.76
N SER A 155 -3.57 -10.24 15.93
CA SER A 155 -3.76 -11.67 15.64
C SER A 155 -3.91 -11.93 14.14
N VAL A 156 -3.43 -13.09 13.70
CA VAL A 156 -3.60 -13.60 12.33
C VAL A 156 -4.45 -14.86 12.39
N ARG A 157 -5.45 -14.95 11.51
CA ARG A 157 -6.38 -16.08 11.43
C ARG A 157 -6.54 -16.53 9.99
N THR A 158 -6.35 -17.82 9.75
CA THR A 158 -6.74 -18.42 8.47
C THR A 158 -8.25 -18.51 8.41
N ARG A 159 -8.87 -17.84 7.44
CA ARG A 159 -10.32 -17.84 7.24
C ARG A 159 -10.78 -18.93 6.30
N TYR A 160 -9.99 -19.17 5.26
CA TYR A 160 -10.23 -20.22 4.29
C TYR A 160 -8.90 -20.82 3.88
N LEU A 161 -8.85 -22.14 3.81
CA LEU A 161 -7.74 -22.86 3.22
C LEU A 161 -8.03 -23.09 1.74
N PHE A 162 -6.99 -22.96 0.93
CA PHE A 162 -7.05 -23.39 -0.46
C PHE A 162 -6.35 -24.74 -0.60
N LYS A 163 -6.87 -25.60 -1.47
CA LYS A 163 -6.20 -26.85 -1.88
C LYS A 163 -5.98 -26.85 -3.39
N GLY A 164 -4.83 -27.37 -3.83
CA GLY A 164 -4.56 -27.61 -5.25
C GLY A 164 -5.37 -28.79 -5.77
N TYR A 165 -5.39 -28.95 -7.09
CA TYR A 165 -6.14 -30.03 -7.74
C TYR A 165 -5.71 -31.40 -7.21
N GLY A 166 -6.68 -32.22 -6.76
CA GLY A 166 -6.38 -33.55 -6.20
C GLY A 166 -5.58 -33.54 -4.90
N GLY A 167 -5.58 -32.45 -4.13
CA GLY A 167 -4.84 -32.33 -2.87
C GLY A 167 -3.36 -31.98 -3.03
N GLN A 168 -2.93 -31.57 -4.23
CA GLN A 168 -1.57 -31.11 -4.48
C GLN A 168 -1.28 -29.75 -3.83
N PRO A 169 0.00 -29.42 -3.56
CA PRO A 169 0.40 -28.09 -3.10
C PRO A 169 -0.01 -26.99 -4.10
N ILE A 170 -0.38 -25.83 -3.60
CA ILE A 170 -0.71 -24.67 -4.44
C ILE A 170 0.57 -23.90 -4.73
N LEU A 171 0.91 -23.79 -6.01
CA LEU A 171 2.08 -23.04 -6.47
C LEU A 171 1.74 -21.58 -6.83
N SER A 172 0.46 -21.30 -7.08
CA SER A 172 -0.06 -19.97 -7.40
C SER A 172 -1.53 -19.84 -7.01
N ILE A 173 -1.93 -18.66 -6.54
CA ILE A 173 -3.33 -18.37 -6.21
C ILE A 173 -4.30 -18.57 -7.39
N GLN A 174 -3.82 -18.47 -8.63
CA GLN A 174 -4.67 -18.70 -9.81
C GLN A 174 -5.16 -20.15 -9.92
N GLU A 175 -4.44 -21.09 -9.31
CA GLU A 175 -4.78 -22.52 -9.31
C GLU A 175 -5.58 -22.93 -8.06
N ALA A 176 -5.76 -22.01 -7.12
CA ALA A 176 -6.47 -22.25 -5.86
C ALA A 176 -7.97 -22.45 -6.08
N ARG A 177 -8.54 -23.39 -5.33
CA ARG A 177 -10.00 -23.51 -5.16
C ARG A 177 -10.36 -23.46 -3.69
N LEU A 178 -11.50 -22.84 -3.41
CA LEU A 178 -12.08 -22.81 -2.07
C LEU A 178 -12.44 -24.24 -1.65
N ASP A 179 -11.92 -24.69 -0.52
CA ASP A 179 -12.37 -25.94 0.06
C ASP A 179 -13.75 -25.71 0.72
N ALA A 180 -14.80 -26.22 0.08
CA ALA A 180 -16.17 -26.07 0.57
C ALA A 180 -16.46 -26.87 1.85
N THR A 181 -15.51 -27.69 2.33
CA THR A 181 -15.66 -28.51 3.54
C THR A 181 -14.99 -27.93 4.79
N ASP A 182 -14.12 -26.92 4.63
CA ASP A 182 -13.33 -26.31 5.72
C ASP A 182 -13.67 -24.81 5.89
N THR A 183 -14.92 -24.51 6.23
CA THR A 183 -15.27 -23.23 6.90
C THR A 183 -15.08 -23.39 8.40
N LEU A 184 -14.09 -22.71 8.99
CA LEU A 184 -13.86 -22.63 10.44
C LEU A 184 -14.72 -21.55 11.11
#